data_AF-A0A2N6E1G5-F1
#
_entry.id   AF-A0A2N6E1G5-F1
#
_cell.length_a   1.000
_cell.length_b   1.000
_cell.length_c   1.000
_cell.angle_alpha   90.00
_cell.angle_beta   90.00
_cell.angle_gamma   90.00
#
_symmetry.space_group_name_H-M   'P 1'
#
loop_
_entity.id
_entity.type
_entity.pdbx_description
1 polymer ?
#
loop_
_entity_poly.entity_id
_entity_poly.type
_entity_poly.pdbx_seq_one_letter_code
_entity_poly.pdbx_strand_id
1 'polypeptide(L)'
;MFVWEPRQFRLPIGASDVLHIEETLADTPVTLPGLPSQNAGAYLVAYNYQKCPAVTFALRLSTSGRLAFYQLRGELTKAPLQKQLDAGRRFAESLGFLLSNVGFGTLEPDEAGELWRSMPLQDGKVVPTANLRDQLASGRTSLRDQLGRFLVSF
;
A
#
# COMPACT_ATOMS: atom_id res chain seq x y z
N MET A 1 -9.48 -17.68 5.92
CA MET A 1 -8.03 -17.40 5.85
C MET A 1 -7.74 -16.45 4.70
N PHE A 2 -6.62 -15.74 4.74
CA PHE A 2 -6.19 -14.86 3.65
C PHE A 2 -5.50 -15.66 2.54
N VAL A 3 -5.88 -15.42 1.30
CA VAL A 3 -5.37 -16.14 0.12
C VAL A 3 -4.83 -15.13 -0.88
N TRP A 4 -3.60 -15.35 -1.34
CA TRP A 4 -2.97 -14.50 -2.35
C TRP A 4 -3.74 -14.55 -3.67
N GLU A 5 -4.06 -13.38 -4.21
CA GLU A 5 -4.68 -13.21 -5.53
C GLU A 5 -3.67 -12.58 -6.50
N PRO A 6 -2.96 -13.38 -7.31
CA PRO A 6 -1.82 -12.92 -8.11
C PRO A 6 -2.21 -12.03 -9.30
N ARG A 7 -3.47 -12.04 -9.73
CA ARG A 7 -4.01 -11.23 -10.85
C ARG A 7 -4.64 -9.92 -10.38
N GLN A 8 -4.73 -9.68 -9.08
CA GLN A 8 -5.17 -8.39 -8.55
C GLN A 8 -3.96 -7.49 -8.34
N PHE A 9 -4.02 -6.30 -8.93
CA PHE A 9 -2.96 -5.30 -8.88
C PHE A 9 -3.43 -3.96 -8.30
N ARG A 10 -4.73 -3.80 -8.09
CA ARG A 10 -5.38 -2.63 -7.49
C ARG A 10 -6.66 -3.02 -6.76
N LEU A 11 -7.19 -2.12 -5.96
CA LEU A 11 -8.50 -2.24 -5.33
C LEU A 11 -9.51 -1.38 -6.11
N PRO A 12 -10.43 -1.99 -6.88
CA PRO A 12 -11.31 -1.25 -7.80
C PRO A 12 -12.53 -0.66 -7.06
N ILE A 13 -12.29 0.20 -6.07
CA ILE A 13 -13.32 0.84 -5.25
C ILE A 13 -13.10 2.36 -5.17
N GLY A 14 -14.17 3.09 -4.88
CA GLY A 14 -14.09 4.52 -4.58
C GLY A 14 -13.69 4.79 -3.13
N ALA A 15 -13.23 6.01 -2.85
CA ALA A 15 -12.92 6.43 -1.47
C ALA A 15 -14.15 6.33 -0.55
N SER A 16 -15.34 6.60 -1.08
CA SER A 16 -16.62 6.47 -0.37
C SER A 16 -16.97 5.04 0.06
N ASP A 17 -16.35 4.04 -0.57
CA ASP A 17 -16.56 2.63 -0.21
C ASP A 17 -15.60 2.18 0.89
N VAL A 18 -14.54 2.94 1.16
CA VAL A 18 -13.53 2.59 2.16
C VAL A 18 -14.07 2.89 3.56
N LEU A 19 -13.99 1.90 4.43
CA LEU A 19 -14.47 1.98 5.82
C LEU A 19 -13.34 2.18 6.81
N HIS A 20 -12.19 1.54 6.55
CA HIS A 20 -11.08 1.49 7.48
C HIS A 20 -9.79 1.18 6.72
N ILE A 21 -8.69 1.81 7.13
CA ILE A 21 -7.35 1.50 6.63
C ILE A 21 -6.40 1.41 7.82
N GLU A 22 -5.59 0.35 7.82
CA GLU A 22 -4.39 0.27 8.63
C GLU A 22 -3.19 0.14 7.71
N GLU A 23 -2.12 0.85 8.04
CA GLU A 23 -0.86 0.83 7.30
C GLU A 23 0.28 0.46 8.25
N THR A 24 1.30 -0.20 7.72
CA THR A 24 2.49 -0.48 8.50
C THR A 24 3.35 0.77 8.73
N LEU A 25 4.00 0.85 9.89
CA LEU A 25 4.90 1.95 10.23
C LEU A 25 6.31 1.78 9.65
N ALA A 26 6.68 0.55 9.30
CA ALA A 26 8.01 0.21 8.79
C ALA A 26 7.91 -0.93 7.78
N ASP A 27 8.79 -0.90 6.77
CA ASP A 27 8.84 -1.99 5.80
C ASP A 27 9.45 -3.26 6.42
N THR A 28 8.88 -4.41 6.07
CA THR A 28 9.34 -5.74 6.52
C THR A 28 9.89 -6.53 5.32
N PRO A 29 11.00 -7.29 5.45
CA PRO A 29 11.49 -8.16 4.39
C PRO A 29 10.51 -9.31 4.12
N VAL A 30 10.17 -9.52 2.84
CA VAL A 30 9.27 -10.58 2.39
C VAL A 30 9.85 -11.36 1.22
N THR A 31 9.43 -12.61 1.09
CA THR A 31 9.69 -13.46 -0.08
C THR A 31 8.36 -14.02 -0.56
N LEU A 32 8.02 -13.72 -1.82
CA LEU A 32 6.80 -14.20 -2.47
C LEU A 32 7.17 -15.09 -3.66
N PRO A 33 6.40 -16.16 -3.94
CA PRO A 33 6.68 -17.02 -5.07
C PRO A 33 6.74 -16.25 -6.40
N GLY A 34 7.80 -16.48 -7.18
CA GLY A 34 7.99 -15.82 -8.48
C GLY A 34 8.37 -14.34 -8.40
N LEU A 35 8.72 -13.82 -7.22
CA LEU A 35 9.17 -12.45 -7.02
C LEU A 35 10.50 -12.43 -6.26
N PRO A 36 11.37 -11.42 -6.50
CA PRO A 36 12.60 -11.27 -5.74
C PRO A 36 12.28 -10.96 -4.27
N SER A 37 13.13 -11.46 -3.37
CA SER A 37 13.14 -11.04 -1.96
C SER A 37 13.34 -9.53 -1.88
N GLN A 38 12.50 -8.87 -1.09
CA GLN A 38 12.45 -7.42 -1.03
C GLN A 38 11.77 -6.95 0.24
N ASN A 39 11.96 -5.68 0.58
CA ASN A 39 11.17 -5.02 1.60
C ASN A 39 9.78 -4.69 1.06
N ALA A 40 8.78 -4.76 1.94
CA ALA A 40 7.43 -4.39 1.63
C ALA A 40 6.81 -3.55 2.75
N GLY A 41 6.01 -2.56 2.36
CA GLY A 41 4.99 -2.01 3.23
C GLY A 41 3.72 -2.89 3.21
N ALA A 42 2.77 -2.62 4.09
CA ALA A 42 1.51 -3.37 4.14
C ALA A 42 0.32 -2.48 4.45
N TYR A 43 -0.82 -2.87 3.91
CA TYR A 43 -2.13 -2.27 4.13
C TYR A 43 -3.13 -3.35 4.56
N LEU A 44 -3.99 -3.02 5.52
CA LEU A 44 -5.22 -3.76 5.80
C LEU A 44 -6.39 -2.82 5.56
N VAL A 45 -7.25 -3.17 4.60
CA VAL A 45 -8.34 -2.30 4.13
C VAL A 45 -9.66 -3.00 4.36
N ALA A 46 -10.58 -2.34 5.07
CA ALA A 46 -11.99 -2.70 5.06
C ALA A 46 -12.77 -1.75 4.15
N TYR A 47 -13.68 -2.31 3.38
CA TYR A 47 -14.47 -1.55 2.42
C TYR A 47 -15.81 -2.24 2.14
N ASN A 48 -16.75 -1.48 1.59
CA ASN A 48 -17.99 -2.01 1.05
C ASN A 48 -17.77 -2.49 -0.39
N TYR A 49 -18.01 -3.77 -0.63
CA TYR A 49 -18.05 -4.35 -1.97
C TYR A 49 -19.46 -4.82 -2.27
N GLN A 50 -20.14 -4.19 -3.23
CA GLN A 50 -21.52 -4.52 -3.58
C GLN A 50 -22.47 -4.54 -2.36
N LYS A 51 -22.30 -3.56 -1.45
CA LYS A 51 -23.03 -3.42 -0.16
C LYS A 51 -22.70 -4.47 0.92
N CYS A 52 -21.69 -5.31 0.70
CA CYS A 52 -21.18 -6.24 1.69
C CYS A 52 -19.80 -5.78 2.20
N PRO A 53 -19.58 -5.68 3.51
CA PRO A 53 -18.25 -5.42 4.05
C PRO A 53 -17.26 -6.52 3.65
N ALA A 54 -16.09 -6.12 3.21
CA ALA A 54 -14.98 -6.99 2.85
C ALA A 54 -13.69 -6.47 3.46
N VAL A 55 -12.76 -7.39 3.74
CA VAL A 55 -11.42 -7.07 4.24
C VAL A 55 -10.37 -7.67 3.32
N THR A 56 -9.39 -6.85 2.96
CA THR A 56 -8.25 -7.22 2.12
C THR A 56 -6.96 -6.80 2.79
N PHE A 57 -5.95 -7.65 2.71
CA PHE A 57 -4.58 -7.30 3.07
C PHE A 57 -3.76 -7.12 1.80
N ALA A 58 -2.93 -6.09 1.71
CA ALA A 58 -2.11 -5.83 0.53
C ALA A 58 -0.67 -5.51 0.93
N LEU A 59 0.29 -6.11 0.23
CA LEU A 59 1.70 -5.76 0.35
C LEU A 59 2.08 -4.75 -0.72
N ARG A 60 2.82 -3.71 -0.33
CA ARG A 60 3.46 -2.74 -1.21
C ARG A 60 4.90 -3.14 -1.43
N LEU A 61 5.19 -3.72 -2.59
CA LEU A 61 6.49 -4.34 -2.87
C LEU A 61 7.46 -3.31 -3.48
N SER A 62 8.50 -2.96 -2.73
CA SER A 62 9.37 -1.81 -3.02
C SER A 62 10.28 -2.01 -4.23
N THR A 63 10.77 -3.23 -4.49
CA THR A 63 11.67 -3.52 -5.61
C THR A 63 10.90 -3.80 -6.89
N SER A 64 9.82 -4.57 -6.82
CA SER A 64 9.02 -4.94 -7.99
C SER A 64 8.03 -3.86 -8.45
N GLY A 65 7.83 -2.79 -7.65
CA GLY A 65 6.97 -1.68 -8.05
C GLY A 65 5.51 -2.07 -8.23
N ARG A 66 5.02 -3.02 -7.41
CA ARG A 66 3.63 -3.51 -7.50
C ARG A 66 3.05 -3.82 -6.15
N LEU A 67 1.73 -4.01 -6.15
CA LEU A 67 1.01 -4.56 -5.02
C LEU A 67 0.86 -6.09 -5.13
N ALA A 68 0.76 -6.75 -3.98
CA ALA A 68 0.32 -8.14 -3.87
C ALA A 68 -0.86 -8.24 -2.90
N PHE A 69 -2.01 -8.68 -3.40
CA PHE A 69 -3.28 -8.66 -2.66
C PHE A 69 -3.62 -10.02 -2.08
N TYR A 70 -4.09 -10.04 -0.84
CA TYR A 70 -4.59 -11.20 -0.13
C TYR A 70 -6.05 -10.97 0.25
N GLN A 71 -6.91 -11.86 -0.21
CA GLN A 71 -8.35 -11.80 0.01
C GLN A 71 -8.75 -12.73 1.15
N LEU A 72 -9.62 -12.25 2.05
CA LEU A 72 -10.23 -13.10 3.04
C LEU A 72 -11.19 -14.09 2.34
N ARG A 73 -10.99 -15.39 2.56
CA ARG A 73 -11.82 -16.47 2.02
C ARG A 73 -12.32 -17.40 3.13
N GLY A 74 -13.40 -18.12 2.84
CA GLY A 74 -14.03 -19.08 3.75
C GLY A 74 -15.08 -18.44 4.66
N GLU A 75 -15.45 -19.12 5.73
CA GLU A 75 -16.59 -18.73 6.59
C GLU A 75 -16.44 -17.36 7.26
N LEU A 76 -15.20 -16.93 7.50
CA LEU A 76 -14.92 -15.62 8.10
C LEU A 76 -15.42 -14.45 7.25
N THR A 77 -15.66 -14.61 5.95
CA THR A 77 -16.24 -13.53 5.12
C THR A 77 -17.67 -13.17 5.51
N LYS A 78 -18.37 -14.07 6.22
CA LYS A 78 -19.72 -13.84 6.75
C LYS A 78 -19.71 -13.33 8.20
N ALA A 79 -18.54 -13.27 8.84
CA ALA A 79 -18.43 -12.80 10.21
C ALA A 79 -18.62 -11.27 10.28
N PRO A 80 -18.98 -10.72 11.46
CA PRO A 80 -18.98 -9.28 11.68
C PRO A 80 -17.64 -8.64 11.27
N LEU A 81 -17.68 -7.43 10.70
CA LEU A 81 -16.51 -6.75 10.16
C LEU A 81 -15.33 -6.70 11.14
N GLN A 82 -15.59 -6.45 12.42
CA GLN A 82 -14.54 -6.42 13.44
C GLN A 82 -13.77 -7.74 13.53
N LYS A 83 -14.45 -8.88 13.45
CA LYS A 83 -13.79 -10.20 13.45
C LYS A 83 -12.97 -10.43 12.18
N GLN A 84 -13.41 -9.88 11.04
CA GLN A 84 -12.64 -9.95 9.80
C GLN A 84 -11.35 -9.11 9.90
N LEU A 85 -11.45 -7.91 10.47
CA LEU A 85 -10.30 -7.05 10.74
C LEU A 85 -9.32 -7.71 11.72
N ASP A 86 -9.81 -8.30 12.81
CA ASP A 86 -8.95 -9.00 13.77
C ASP A 86 -8.23 -10.19 13.13
N ALA A 87 -8.89 -10.93 12.24
CA ALA A 87 -8.25 -11.98 11.45
C ALA A 87 -7.18 -11.42 10.50
N GLY A 88 -7.42 -10.24 9.91
CA GLY A 88 -6.47 -9.52 9.07
C GLY A 88 -5.23 -9.07 9.83
N ARG A 89 -5.40 -8.50 11.03
CA ARG A 89 -4.30 -8.10 11.92
C ARG A 89 -3.43 -9.30 12.31
N ARG A 90 -4.05 -10.41 12.74
CA ARG A 90 -3.33 -11.64 13.06
C ARG A 90 -2.56 -12.21 11.86
N PHE A 91 -3.14 -12.11 10.66
CA PHE A 91 -2.46 -12.51 9.44
C PHE A 91 -1.24 -11.62 9.16
N ALA A 92 -1.39 -10.29 9.25
CA ALA A 92 -0.30 -9.34 9.10
C ALA A 92 0.83 -9.57 10.13
N GLU A 93 0.47 -9.76 11.40
CA GLU A 93 1.41 -10.05 12.49
C GLU A 93 2.17 -11.36 12.25
N SER A 94 1.50 -12.39 11.72
CA SER A 94 2.15 -13.67 11.38
C SER A 94 3.21 -13.54 10.27
N LEU A 95 3.11 -12.47 9.46
CA LEU A 95 4.08 -12.11 8.42
C LEU A 95 5.12 -11.09 8.92
N GLY A 96 5.07 -10.68 10.19
CA GLY A 96 5.99 -9.72 10.80
C GLY A 96 5.62 -8.25 10.58
N PHE A 97 4.36 -7.96 10.22
CA PHE A 97 3.88 -6.59 10.11
C PHE A 97 3.15 -6.14 11.37
N LEU A 98 3.49 -4.95 11.85
CA LEU A 98 2.68 -4.20 12.80
C LEU A 98 1.95 -3.11 12.02
N LEU A 99 0.64 -3.07 12.19
CA LEU A 99 -0.26 -2.15 11.50
C LEU A 99 -0.78 -1.09 12.48
N SER A 100 -0.94 0.13 12.00
CA SER A 100 -1.56 1.23 12.72
C SER A 100 -2.71 1.81 11.92
N ASN A 101 -3.78 2.20 12.61
CA ASN A 101 -4.91 2.86 11.98
C ASN A 101 -4.50 4.26 11.50
N VAL A 102 -4.82 4.56 10.23
CA VAL A 102 -4.52 5.88 9.64
C VAL A 102 -5.62 6.92 9.88
N GLY A 103 -6.72 6.54 10.54
CA GLY A 103 -7.84 7.44 10.83
C GLY A 103 -8.75 7.71 9.64
N PHE A 104 -8.76 6.86 8.61
CA PHE A 104 -9.49 7.13 7.37
C PHE A 104 -10.99 7.46 7.59
N GLY A 105 -11.65 6.71 8.47
CA GLY A 105 -13.09 6.88 8.75
C GLY A 105 -13.46 8.14 9.53
N THR A 106 -12.48 8.94 9.99
CA THR A 106 -12.72 10.22 10.67
C THR A 106 -12.45 11.44 9.80
N LEU A 107 -11.99 11.23 8.56
CA LEU A 107 -11.69 12.30 7.61
C LEU A 107 -12.98 12.82 6.96
N GLU A 108 -12.97 14.10 6.60
CA GLU A 108 -14.02 14.65 5.74
C GLU A 108 -13.97 14.02 4.34
N PRO A 109 -15.09 13.97 3.58
CA PRO A 109 -15.15 13.25 2.31
C PRO A 109 -14.07 13.67 1.29
N ASP A 110 -13.73 14.95 1.23
CA ASP A 110 -12.71 15.48 0.31
C ASP A 110 -11.30 15.03 0.74
N GLU A 111 -11.00 15.12 2.03
CA GLU A 111 -9.71 14.67 2.61
C GLU A 111 -9.53 13.16 2.46
N ALA A 112 -10.58 12.37 2.72
CA ALA A 112 -10.59 10.93 2.49
C ALA A 112 -10.34 10.60 1.01
N GLY A 113 -10.95 11.38 0.11
CA GLY A 113 -10.75 11.27 -1.33
C GLY A 113 -9.32 11.60 -1.77
N GLU A 114 -8.68 12.60 -1.17
CA GLU A 114 -7.28 12.94 -1.42
C GLU A 114 -6.33 11.87 -0.89
N LEU A 115 -6.53 11.43 0.35
CA LEU A 115 -5.74 10.37 0.95
C LEU A 115 -5.82 9.09 0.12
N TRP A 116 -7.03 8.65 -0.26
CA TRP A 116 -7.22 7.47 -1.09
C TRP A 116 -6.51 7.56 -2.45
N ARG A 117 -6.57 8.73 -3.12
CA ARG A 117 -5.88 8.98 -4.39
C ARG A 117 -4.36 8.97 -4.28
N SER A 118 -3.83 9.32 -3.10
CA SER A 118 -2.39 9.28 -2.85
C SER A 118 -1.87 7.86 -2.61
N MET A 119 -2.75 6.92 -2.24
CA MET A 119 -2.37 5.55 -1.96
C MET A 119 -2.24 4.72 -3.25
N PRO A 120 -1.23 3.82 -3.32
CA PRO A 120 -1.05 2.94 -4.48
C PRO A 120 -2.18 1.93 -4.66
N LEU A 121 -3.05 1.78 -3.65
CA LEU A 121 -4.17 0.84 -3.63
C LEU A 121 -5.16 1.08 -4.76
N GLN A 122 -5.40 2.33 -5.15
CA GLN A 122 -6.42 2.67 -6.15
C GLN A 122 -5.96 2.39 -7.59
N ASP A 123 -4.75 2.81 -7.94
CA ASP A 123 -4.23 2.77 -9.30
C ASP A 123 -3.22 1.63 -9.55
N GLY A 124 -2.78 0.96 -8.48
CA GLY A 124 -1.83 -0.15 -8.50
C GLY A 124 -0.39 0.27 -8.77
N LYS A 125 -0.10 1.59 -8.79
CA LYS A 125 1.23 2.10 -9.12
C LYS A 125 2.06 2.26 -7.87
N VAL A 126 3.12 1.46 -7.77
CA VAL A 126 4.14 1.64 -6.74
C VAL A 126 5.40 2.10 -7.46
N VAL A 127 5.92 3.27 -7.10
CA VAL A 127 7.20 3.75 -7.62
C VAL A 127 8.31 2.89 -7.00
N PRO A 128 9.10 2.14 -7.81
CA PRO A 128 10.16 1.31 -7.26
C PRO A 128 11.21 2.16 -6.51
N THR A 129 11.60 1.73 -5.32
CA THR A 129 12.56 2.48 -4.47
C THR A 129 13.96 2.53 -5.09
N ALA A 130 14.32 1.54 -5.93
CA ALA A 130 15.54 1.55 -6.73
C ALA A 130 15.60 2.79 -7.65
N ASN A 131 14.49 3.08 -8.34
CA ASN A 131 14.40 4.22 -9.26
C ASN A 131 14.47 5.56 -8.51
N LEU A 132 13.97 5.64 -7.28
CA LEU A 132 14.06 6.83 -6.43
C LEU A 132 15.50 7.13 -6.01
N ARG A 133 16.29 6.10 -5.65
CA ARG A 133 17.71 6.30 -5.32
C ARG A 133 18.51 6.77 -6.52
N ASP A 134 18.26 6.20 -7.70
CA ASP A 134 18.94 6.60 -8.93
C ASP A 134 18.52 8.00 -9.40
N GLN A 135 17.25 8.39 -9.21
CA GLN A 135 16.75 9.74 -9.49
C GLN A 135 17.29 10.77 -8.48
N LEU A 136 17.38 10.44 -7.19
CA LEU A 136 17.98 11.32 -6.18
C LEU A 136 19.51 11.43 -6.33
N ALA A 137 20.17 10.35 -6.77
CA ALA A 137 21.59 10.35 -7.10
C ALA A 137 21.89 11.19 -8.35
N SER A 138 21.07 11.06 -9.41
CA SER A 138 21.21 11.85 -10.64
C SER A 138 20.79 13.32 -10.49
N GLY A 139 19.81 13.62 -9.63
CA GLY A 139 19.37 14.98 -9.31
C GLY A 139 20.41 15.81 -8.54
N ARG A 140 21.29 15.16 -7.76
CA ARG A 140 22.40 15.84 -7.05
C ARG A 140 23.52 16.31 -8.00
N THR A 141 23.70 15.66 -9.14
CA THR A 141 24.68 16.06 -10.15
C THR A 141 24.22 17.30 -10.94
N SER A 142 22.91 17.39 -11.22
CA SER A 142 22.30 18.48 -12.00
C SER A 142 22.38 19.85 -11.30
N LEU A 143 22.16 19.91 -9.99
CA LEU A 143 22.21 21.16 -9.23
C LEU A 143 23.62 21.78 -9.16
N ARG A 144 24.67 20.96 -9.16
CA ARG A 144 26.07 21.45 -9.19
C ARG A 144 26.47 21.95 -10.58
N ASP A 145 26.02 21.28 -11.64
CA ASP A 145 26.29 21.70 -13.03
C ASP A 145 25.48 22.94 -13.46
N GLN A 146 24.26 23.12 -12.94
CA GLN A 146 23.47 24.33 -13.20
C GLN A 146 24.03 25.57 -12.48
N LEU A 147 24.61 25.42 -11.30
CA LEU A 147 25.24 26.53 -10.57
C LEU A 147 26.65 26.87 -11.11
N GLY A 148 27.34 25.93 -11.75
CA GLY A 148 28.63 26.19 -12.43
C GLY A 148 28.51 27.02 -13.71
N ARG A 149 27.35 27.03 -14.37
CA ARG A 149 27.12 27.83 -15.59
C ARG A 149 26.76 29.29 -15.35
N PHE A 150 26.46 29.70 -14.12
CA PHE A 150 26.12 31.10 -13.79
C PHE A 150 27.31 31.94 -13.30
N LEU A 151 28.50 31.36 -13.15
CA LEU A 151 29.69 32.06 -12.63
C LEU A 151 30.83 32.28 -13.64
N VAL A 152 30.60 32.08 -14.95
CA VAL A 152 31.62 32.34 -16.00
C VAL A 152 31.17 33.41 -17.03
N SER A 153 30.16 34.21 -16.68
CA SER A 153 29.75 35.35 -17.51
C SER A 153 29.84 36.65 -16.74
N PHE A 154 31.07 37.05 -16.39
CA PHE A 154 31.46 38.45 -16.14
C PHE A 154 32.91 38.65 -16.57
#